data_AF-A0A6B0UYR5-F1
#
_entry.id   AF-A0A6B0UYR5-F1
#
_cell.length_a   1.000
_cell.length_b   1.000
_cell.length_c   1.000
_cell.angle_alpha   90.00
_cell.angle_beta   90.00
_cell.angle_gamma   90.00
#
_symmetry.space_group_name_H-M   'P 1'
#
loop_
_entity.id
_entity.type
_entity.pdbx_description
1 polymer ?
#
loop_
_entity_poly.entity_id
_entity_poly.type
_entity_poly.pdbx_seq_one_letter_code
_entity_poly.pdbx_strand_id
1 'polypeptide(L)'
;KTLGNKISLNKATAKAKRYANELCRTKWRTLCNSFNEKTGLRRVWRTYRGLAGKTKAQNTGSNIALKLKITEEQLADQAGTLFFPQQHPPPETEIYQPLQVEDPAPENSPFTMGELLEALTAANTNSAPGPDQVTVAALRNLPKEQLEELLQSYNDIWDGGEIPAEWNRSTVIPIPKP
;
A
#
# COMPACT_ATOMS: atom_id res chain seq x y z
N LYS A 1 -20.41 -39.61 -18.36
CA LYS A 1 -21.41 -38.59 -17.94
C LYS A 1 -22.73 -38.92 -18.62
N THR A 2 -23.71 -39.42 -17.87
CA THR A 2 -25.02 -39.84 -18.42
C THR A 2 -25.81 -38.63 -18.94
N LEU A 3 -26.56 -38.84 -20.03
CA LEU A 3 -27.39 -37.81 -20.68
C LEU A 3 -28.37 -37.14 -19.68
N GLY A 4 -28.91 -37.93 -18.74
CA GLY A 4 -29.77 -37.46 -17.65
C GLY A 4 -29.09 -36.41 -16.75
N ASN A 5 -27.81 -36.59 -16.39
CA ASN A 5 -27.08 -35.63 -15.56
C ASN A 5 -26.88 -34.30 -16.30
N LYS A 6 -26.63 -34.34 -17.62
CA LYS A 6 -26.51 -33.13 -18.46
C LYS A 6 -27.83 -32.38 -18.55
N ILE A 7 -28.96 -33.09 -18.69
CA ILE A 7 -30.31 -32.49 -18.72
C ILE A 7 -30.63 -31.84 -17.37
N SER A 8 -30.39 -32.53 -16.25
CA SER A 8 -30.60 -32.00 -14.91
C SER A 8 -29.75 -30.75 -14.63
N LEU A 9 -28.47 -30.78 -15.02
CA LEU A 9 -27.58 -29.62 -14.89
C LEU A 9 -28.08 -28.44 -15.72
N ASN A 10 -28.42 -28.65 -16.99
CA ASN A 10 -28.96 -27.60 -17.84
C ASN A 10 -30.27 -27.00 -17.27
N LYS A 11 -31.15 -27.84 -16.69
CA LYS A 11 -32.40 -27.39 -16.05
C LYS A 11 -32.11 -26.53 -14.81
N ALA A 12 -31.15 -26.94 -13.98
CA ALA A 12 -30.71 -26.17 -12.82
C ALA A 12 -30.08 -24.83 -13.24
N THR A 13 -29.19 -24.84 -14.23
CA THR A 13 -28.58 -23.63 -14.81
C THR A 13 -29.65 -22.69 -15.38
N ALA A 14 -30.65 -23.21 -16.09
CA ALA A 14 -31.75 -22.41 -16.63
C ALA A 14 -32.61 -21.78 -15.51
N LYS A 15 -32.93 -22.53 -14.46
CA LYS A 15 -33.62 -21.99 -13.26
C LYS A 15 -32.81 -20.88 -12.59
N ALA A 16 -31.52 -21.10 -12.37
CA ALA A 16 -30.63 -20.12 -11.77
C ALA A 16 -30.53 -18.84 -12.62
N LYS A 17 -30.42 -18.97 -13.95
CA LYS A 17 -30.42 -17.81 -14.87
C LYS A 17 -31.73 -17.03 -14.82
N ARG A 18 -32.88 -17.72 -14.82
CA ARG A 18 -34.20 -17.06 -14.71
C ARG A 18 -34.32 -16.29 -13.40
N TYR A 19 -33.97 -16.92 -12.29
CA TYR A 19 -33.98 -16.30 -10.97
C TYR A 19 -33.03 -15.10 -10.89
N ALA A 20 -31.81 -15.22 -11.43
CA ALA A 20 -30.85 -14.11 -11.48
C ALA A 20 -31.41 -12.91 -12.28
N ASN A 21 -32.03 -13.17 -13.44
CA ASN A 21 -32.65 -12.12 -14.25
C ASN A 21 -33.82 -11.45 -13.52
N GLU A 22 -34.67 -12.24 -12.86
CA GLU A 22 -35.77 -11.73 -12.05
C GLU A 22 -35.26 -10.86 -10.90
N LEU A 23 -34.25 -11.34 -10.17
CA LEU A 23 -33.61 -10.62 -9.08
C LEU A 23 -32.94 -9.31 -9.55
N CYS A 24 -32.29 -9.31 -10.71
CA CYS A 24 -31.73 -8.10 -11.31
C CYS A 24 -32.83 -7.08 -11.62
N ARG A 25 -33.96 -7.52 -12.19
CA ARG A 25 -35.10 -6.64 -12.51
C ARG A 25 -35.76 -6.08 -11.26
N THR A 26 -35.98 -6.90 -10.24
CA THR A 26 -36.58 -6.44 -8.97
C THR A 26 -35.66 -5.46 -8.26
N LYS A 27 -34.37 -5.77 -8.11
CA LYS A 27 -33.37 -4.85 -7.55
C LYS A 27 -33.31 -3.52 -8.30
N TRP A 28 -33.35 -3.56 -9.64
CA TRP A 28 -33.36 -2.34 -10.45
C TRP A 28 -34.61 -1.50 -10.20
N ARG A 29 -35.80 -2.11 -10.19
CA ARG A 29 -37.06 -1.41 -9.87
C ARG A 29 -37.04 -0.80 -8.48
N THR A 30 -36.58 -1.55 -7.47
CA THR A 30 -36.44 -1.05 -6.10
C THR A 30 -35.47 0.14 -6.03
N LEU A 31 -34.36 0.08 -6.76
CA LEU A 31 -33.42 1.20 -6.85
C LEU A 31 -34.07 2.42 -7.51
N CYS A 32 -34.77 2.26 -8.64
CA CYS A 32 -35.50 3.36 -9.30
C CYS A 32 -36.53 4.00 -8.37
N ASN A 33 -37.32 3.19 -7.66
CA ASN A 33 -38.32 3.67 -6.71
C ASN A 33 -37.71 4.36 -5.49
N SER A 34 -36.42 4.16 -5.23
CA SER A 34 -35.73 4.83 -4.12
C SER A 34 -35.30 6.27 -4.44
N PHE A 35 -35.36 6.71 -5.71
CA PHE A 35 -35.08 8.08 -6.08
C PHE A 35 -36.28 8.97 -5.78
N ASN A 36 -36.04 10.07 -5.07
CA ASN A 36 -37.01 11.10 -4.71
C ASN A 36 -36.32 12.47 -4.61
N GLU A 37 -37.07 13.51 -4.27
CA GLU A 37 -36.59 14.89 -4.13
C GLU A 37 -35.42 15.04 -3.15
N LYS A 38 -35.31 14.15 -2.15
CA LYS A 38 -34.23 14.13 -1.16
C LYS A 38 -32.99 13.36 -1.65
N THR A 39 -33.01 12.83 -2.87
CA THR A 39 -31.90 12.03 -3.38
C THR A 39 -30.74 12.91 -3.82
N GLY A 40 -29.67 12.92 -3.03
CA GLY A 40 -28.49 13.72 -3.31
C GLY A 40 -27.79 13.37 -4.63
N LEU A 41 -27.21 14.41 -5.25
CA LEU A 41 -26.51 14.35 -6.55
C LEU A 41 -25.41 13.26 -6.61
N ARG A 42 -24.73 13.00 -5.48
CA ARG A 42 -23.71 11.94 -5.36
C ARG A 42 -24.27 10.54 -5.68
N ARG A 43 -25.49 10.24 -5.23
CA ARG A 43 -26.15 8.93 -5.44
C ARG A 43 -26.59 8.77 -6.90
N VAL A 44 -27.12 9.84 -7.50
CA VAL A 44 -27.47 9.89 -8.93
C VAL A 44 -26.23 9.63 -9.78
N TRP A 45 -25.15 10.37 -9.56
CA TRP A 45 -23.90 10.19 -10.30
C TRP A 45 -23.28 8.81 -10.12
N ARG A 46 -23.30 8.25 -8.90
CA ARG A 46 -22.83 6.88 -8.65
C ARG A 46 -23.60 5.86 -9.51
N THR A 47 -24.92 6.01 -9.59
CA THR A 47 -25.80 5.11 -10.35
C THR A 47 -25.55 5.24 -11.85
N TYR A 48 -25.44 6.47 -12.37
CA TYR A 48 -25.06 6.73 -13.76
C TYR A 48 -23.71 6.11 -14.12
N ARG A 49 -22.68 6.28 -13.28
CA ARG A 49 -21.35 5.69 -13.53
C ARG A 49 -21.40 4.16 -13.60
N GLY A 50 -22.25 3.52 -12.80
CA GLY A 50 -22.52 2.09 -12.86
C GLY A 50 -23.14 1.66 -14.18
N LEU A 51 -24.17 2.38 -14.65
CA LEU A 51 -24.81 2.11 -15.94
C LEU A 51 -23.87 2.35 -17.13
N ALA A 52 -23.03 3.37 -17.05
CA ALA A 52 -22.05 3.69 -18.08
C ALA A 52 -20.84 2.73 -18.09
N GLY A 53 -20.81 1.70 -17.23
CA GLY A 53 -19.70 0.76 -17.12
C GLY A 53 -18.40 1.38 -16.59
N LYS A 54 -18.47 2.59 -16.03
CA LYS A 54 -17.31 3.33 -15.48
C LYS A 54 -17.03 2.98 -14.02
N THR A 55 -17.68 1.96 -13.48
CA THR A 55 -17.43 1.46 -12.13
C THR A 55 -16.22 0.54 -12.12
N LYS A 56 -15.34 0.72 -11.14
CA LYS A 56 -14.24 -0.20 -10.88
C LYS A 56 -14.79 -1.59 -10.57
N ALA A 57 -14.31 -2.60 -11.28
CA ALA A 57 -14.61 -3.99 -10.96
C ALA A 57 -14.09 -4.28 -9.55
N GLN A 58 -14.94 -4.88 -8.72
CA GLN A 58 -14.53 -5.40 -7.43
C GLN A 58 -13.82 -6.76 -7.64
N ASN A 59 -12.88 -7.10 -6.75
CA ASN A 59 -12.22 -8.42 -6.70
C ASN A 59 -11.41 -8.78 -7.95
N THR A 60 -10.78 -7.81 -8.61
CA THR A 60 -9.93 -8.05 -9.79
C THR A 60 -8.83 -9.08 -9.51
N GLY A 61 -8.15 -8.99 -8.35
CA GLY A 61 -7.15 -9.97 -7.94
C GLY A 61 -7.71 -11.39 -7.83
N SER A 62 -8.79 -11.57 -7.09
CA SER A 62 -9.47 -12.87 -6.93
C SER A 62 -9.93 -13.45 -8.27
N ASN A 63 -10.47 -12.62 -9.17
CA ASN A 63 -10.91 -13.05 -10.50
C ASN A 63 -9.74 -13.51 -11.38
N ILE A 64 -8.60 -12.82 -11.30
CA ILE A 64 -7.37 -13.22 -12.00
C ILE A 64 -6.85 -14.54 -11.41
N ALA A 65 -6.77 -14.66 -10.09
CA ALA A 65 -6.34 -15.88 -9.40
C ALA A 65 -7.22 -17.08 -9.79
N LEU A 66 -8.55 -16.91 -9.76
CA LEU A 66 -9.51 -17.93 -10.21
C LEU A 66 -9.34 -18.30 -11.68
N LYS A 67 -9.09 -17.33 -12.57
CA LYS A 67 -8.87 -17.57 -14.00
C LYS A 67 -7.58 -18.36 -14.25
N LEU A 68 -6.53 -18.04 -13.50
CA LEU A 68 -5.23 -18.72 -13.55
C LEU A 68 -5.21 -20.02 -12.75
N LYS A 69 -6.25 -20.30 -11.95
CA LYS A 69 -6.36 -21.45 -11.05
C LYS A 69 -5.23 -21.50 -10.02
N ILE A 70 -4.84 -20.34 -9.51
CA ILE A 70 -3.84 -20.17 -8.45
C ILE A 70 -4.47 -19.54 -7.22
N THR A 71 -3.81 -19.61 -6.07
CA THR A 71 -4.24 -18.88 -4.88
C THR A 71 -3.94 -17.38 -5.01
N GLU A 72 -4.60 -16.55 -4.21
CA GLU A 72 -4.32 -15.10 -4.21
C GLU A 72 -2.90 -14.80 -3.74
N GLU A 73 -2.38 -15.59 -2.80
CA GLU A 73 -0.98 -15.53 -2.33
C GLU A 73 0.00 -15.80 -3.47
N GLN A 74 -0.20 -16.88 -4.24
CA GLN A 74 0.65 -17.20 -5.39
C GLN A 74 0.60 -16.12 -6.48
N LEU A 75 -0.57 -15.51 -6.69
CA LEU A 75 -0.69 -14.37 -7.60
C LEU A 75 0.11 -13.17 -7.11
N ALA A 76 0.09 -12.89 -5.80
CA ALA A 76 0.83 -11.80 -5.18
C ALA A 76 2.35 -12.02 -5.32
N ASP A 77 2.85 -13.23 -5.08
CA ASP A 77 4.28 -13.56 -5.23
C ASP A 77 4.77 -13.38 -6.68
N GLN A 78 3.99 -13.87 -7.64
CA GLN A 78 4.29 -13.72 -9.07
C GLN A 78 4.28 -12.26 -9.50
N ALA A 79 3.26 -11.50 -9.07
CA ALA A 79 3.19 -10.07 -9.31
C ALA A 79 4.37 -9.35 -8.64
N GLY A 80 4.75 -9.76 -7.43
CA GLY A 80 5.90 -9.25 -6.69
C GLY A 80 7.18 -9.31 -7.51
N THR A 81 7.46 -10.48 -8.08
CA THR A 81 8.66 -10.70 -8.90
C THR A 81 8.65 -9.87 -10.19
N LEU A 82 7.46 -9.63 -10.77
CA LEU A 82 7.32 -8.88 -12.01
C LEU A 82 7.37 -7.36 -11.81
N PHE A 83 6.78 -6.84 -10.74
CA PHE A 83 6.67 -5.40 -10.49
C PHE A 83 7.79 -4.83 -9.62
N PHE A 84 8.51 -5.66 -8.86
CA PHE A 84 9.60 -5.24 -7.98
C PHE A 84 10.99 -5.85 -8.27
N PRO A 85 11.36 -6.27 -9.50
CA PRO A 85 12.76 -6.60 -9.74
C PRO A 85 13.59 -5.31 -9.68
N GLN A 86 14.62 -5.28 -8.82
CA GLN A 86 15.67 -4.28 -8.91
C GLN A 86 16.49 -4.59 -10.18
N GLN A 87 16.05 -4.09 -11.33
CA GLN A 87 16.70 -4.34 -12.63
C GLN A 87 18.00 -3.56 -12.82
N HIS A 88 18.45 -2.82 -11.81
CA HIS A 88 19.74 -2.15 -11.88
C HIS A 88 20.79 -3.10 -11.31
N PRO A 89 21.88 -3.39 -12.04
CA PRO A 89 23.06 -3.93 -11.40
C PRO A 89 23.39 -3.01 -10.21
N PRO A 90 23.80 -3.57 -9.05
CA PRO A 90 24.27 -2.75 -7.95
C PRO A 90 25.25 -1.73 -8.53
N PRO A 91 25.12 -0.43 -8.20
CA PRO A 91 26.09 0.56 -8.66
C PRO A 91 27.50 0.06 -8.30
N GLU A 92 28.45 0.29 -9.20
CA GLU A 92 29.85 -0.09 -8.95
C GLU A 92 30.28 0.46 -7.60
N THR A 93 30.91 -0.39 -6.78
CA THR A 93 31.20 -0.13 -5.36
C THR A 93 32.09 1.10 -5.15
N GLU A 94 32.77 1.56 -6.20
CA GLU A 94 33.73 2.66 -6.18
C GLU A 94 33.08 4.05 -6.17
N ILE A 95 31.78 4.19 -6.42
CA ILE A 95 31.13 5.51 -6.62
C ILE A 95 30.93 6.29 -5.31
N TYR A 96 30.90 5.61 -4.15
CA TYR A 96 30.72 6.23 -2.83
C TYR A 96 32.00 6.16 -2.00
N GLN A 97 33.08 6.78 -2.48
CA GLN A 97 34.17 7.15 -1.58
C GLN A 97 33.77 8.44 -0.88
N PRO A 98 33.78 8.51 0.47
CA PRO A 98 33.52 9.75 1.19
C PRO A 98 34.52 10.80 0.71
N LEU A 99 34.04 11.84 0.03
CA LEU A 99 34.84 13.03 -0.22
C LEU A 99 34.98 13.75 1.12
N GLN A 100 36.21 13.86 1.62
CA GLN A 100 36.48 14.75 2.75
C GLN A 100 36.30 16.18 2.27
N VAL A 101 35.13 16.75 2.54
CA VAL A 101 34.82 18.14 2.26
C VAL A 101 35.39 18.97 3.41
N GLU A 102 36.56 19.56 3.23
CA GLU A 102 37.15 20.54 4.17
C GLU A 102 36.42 21.91 4.10
N ASP A 103 35.12 21.93 3.83
CA ASP A 103 34.34 23.16 3.75
C ASP A 103 33.67 23.42 5.11
N PRO A 104 34.07 24.46 5.86
CA PRO A 104 33.50 24.81 7.16
C PRO A 104 32.11 25.46 7.03
N ALA A 105 31.38 25.17 5.96
CA ALA A 105 30.01 25.62 5.77
C ALA A 105 29.16 25.20 6.99
N PRO A 106 28.28 26.08 7.48
CA PRO A 106 27.43 25.77 8.63
C PRO A 106 26.55 24.53 8.40
N GLU A 107 26.26 24.20 7.14
CA GLU A 107 25.51 23.01 6.72
C GLU A 107 26.24 21.69 6.99
N ASN A 108 27.57 21.71 7.14
CA ASN A 108 28.39 20.54 7.44
C ASN A 108 28.66 20.36 8.94
N SER A 109 28.10 21.23 9.79
CA SER A 109 28.29 21.14 11.23
C SER A 109 27.50 19.97 11.85
N PRO A 110 27.94 19.43 13.00
CA PRO A 110 27.21 18.38 13.71
C PRO A 110 25.81 18.84 14.09
N PHE A 111 24.86 17.91 14.06
CA PHE A 111 23.48 18.15 14.48
C PHE A 111 23.43 18.59 15.94
N THR A 112 22.51 19.51 16.20
CA THR A 112 22.22 20.06 17.52
C THR A 112 20.98 19.42 18.13
N MET A 113 20.85 19.53 19.46
CA MET A 113 19.64 19.07 20.15
C MET A 113 18.37 19.80 19.67
N GLY A 114 18.49 21.07 19.29
CA GLY A 114 17.37 21.85 18.75
C GLY A 114 16.83 21.24 17.46
N GLU A 115 17.73 20.92 16.53
CA GLU A 115 17.39 20.28 15.25
C GLU A 115 16.79 18.90 15.44
N LEU A 116 17.33 18.09 16.37
CA LEU A 116 16.76 16.78 16.69
C LEU A 116 15.31 16.90 17.20
N LEU A 117 15.06 17.82 18.13
CA LEU A 117 13.71 18.04 18.66
C LEU A 117 12.75 18.58 17.59
N GLU A 118 13.21 19.49 16.73
CA GLU A 118 12.41 20.00 15.62
C GLU A 118 12.08 18.89 14.61
N ALA A 119 13.06 18.07 14.23
CA ALA A 119 12.85 16.92 13.36
C ALA A 119 11.85 15.92 13.94
N LEU A 120 11.97 15.60 15.24
CA LEU A 120 11.03 14.72 15.92
C LEU A 120 9.63 15.30 15.96
N THR A 121 9.46 16.61 16.20
CA THR A 121 8.15 17.27 16.25
C THR A 121 7.50 17.46 14.88
N ALA A 122 8.29 17.65 13.82
CA ALA A 122 7.83 17.72 12.44
C ALA A 122 7.43 16.35 11.87
N ALA A 123 8.06 15.26 12.33
CA ALA A 123 7.81 13.91 11.81
C ALA A 123 6.38 13.41 12.03
N ASN A 124 5.83 12.64 11.08
CA ASN A 124 4.48 12.09 11.21
C ASN A 124 4.44 10.90 12.18
N THR A 125 3.75 11.05 13.31
CA THR A 125 3.60 10.00 14.34
C THR A 125 2.71 8.84 13.93
N ASN A 126 1.87 9.01 12.90
CA ASN A 126 0.98 7.96 12.39
C ASN A 126 1.62 7.18 11.23
N SER A 127 2.93 7.30 11.05
CA SER A 127 3.69 6.45 10.13
C SER A 127 3.77 5.02 10.66
N ALA A 128 3.85 4.05 9.75
CA ALA A 128 4.09 2.66 10.12
C ALA A 128 5.55 2.49 10.57
N PRO A 129 5.82 1.78 11.68
CA PRO A 129 7.18 1.52 12.11
C PRO A 129 7.91 0.59 11.14
N GLY A 130 9.24 0.64 11.18
CA GLY A 130 10.11 -0.28 10.46
C GLY A 130 10.08 -1.70 11.06
N PRO A 131 10.92 -2.61 10.53
CA PRO A 131 11.10 -3.96 11.08
C PRO A 131 11.49 -3.99 12.56
N ASP A 132 12.18 -2.95 13.02
CA ASP A 132 12.64 -2.72 14.40
C ASP A 132 11.51 -2.34 15.38
N GLN A 133 10.30 -2.07 14.88
CA GLN A 133 9.14 -1.62 15.66
C GLN A 133 9.34 -0.27 16.39
N VAL A 134 10.35 0.51 16.04
CA VAL A 134 10.58 1.83 16.64
C VAL A 134 9.66 2.84 15.96
N THR A 135 8.79 3.48 16.75
CA THR A 135 7.87 4.51 16.25
C THR A 135 8.41 5.91 16.55
N VAL A 136 8.07 6.88 15.69
CA VAL A 136 8.33 8.31 15.95
C VAL A 136 7.72 8.75 17.29
N ALA A 137 6.55 8.21 17.64
CA ALA A 137 5.91 8.47 18.91
C ALA A 137 6.74 7.97 20.11
N ALA A 138 7.41 6.82 19.99
CA ALA A 138 8.32 6.34 21.02
C ALA A 138 9.54 7.27 21.16
N LEU A 139 10.15 7.67 20.04
CA LEU A 139 11.31 8.58 20.04
C LEU A 139 10.99 9.94 20.69
N ARG A 140 9.79 10.48 20.47
CA ARG A 140 9.34 11.73 21.10
C ARG A 140 9.20 11.64 22.62
N ASN A 141 9.00 10.45 23.16
CA ASN A 141 8.81 10.22 24.60
C ASN A 141 10.10 9.78 25.31
N LEU A 142 11.24 9.75 24.61
CA LEU A 142 12.51 9.42 25.22
C LEU A 142 12.89 10.48 26.28
N PRO A 143 13.48 10.05 27.42
CA PRO A 143 14.07 10.97 28.37
C PRO A 143 15.25 11.71 27.74
N LYS A 144 15.57 12.89 28.29
CA LYS A 144 16.61 13.77 27.75
C LYS A 144 17.96 13.07 27.58
N GLU A 145 18.37 12.26 28.54
CA GLU A 145 19.62 11.48 28.52
C GLU A 145 19.71 10.57 27.28
N GLN A 146 18.60 9.88 26.94
CA GLN A 146 18.55 8.99 25.78
C GLN A 146 18.49 9.77 24.45
N LEU A 147 17.92 10.98 24.45
CA LEU A 147 17.98 11.87 23.29
C LEU A 147 19.40 12.40 23.05
N GLU A 148 20.18 12.64 24.12
CA GLU A 148 21.59 13.02 24.02
C GLU A 148 22.43 11.87 23.42
N GLU A 149 22.20 10.63 23.87
CA GLU A 149 22.84 9.43 23.28
C GLU A 149 22.47 9.23 21.81
N LEU A 150 21.20 9.43 21.47
CA LEU A 150 20.72 9.32 20.10
C LEU A 150 21.34 10.39 19.19
N LEU A 151 21.44 11.63 19.68
CA LEU A 151 22.09 12.73 18.98
C LEU A 151 23.56 12.42 18.72
N GLN A 152 24.27 11.91 19.74
CA GLN A 152 25.67 11.52 19.60
C GLN A 152 25.82 10.45 18.51
N SER A 153 24.96 9.43 18.53
CA SER A 153 24.98 8.36 17.53
C SER A 153 24.78 8.90 16.09
N TYR A 154 23.88 9.87 15.90
CA TYR A 154 23.70 10.51 14.59
C TYR A 154 24.92 11.32 14.14
N ASN A 155 25.56 12.03 15.07
CA ASN A 155 26.77 12.80 14.78
C ASN A 155 27.97 11.91 14.48
N ASP A 156 28.10 10.77 15.17
CA ASP A 156 29.14 9.78 14.88
C ASP A 156 28.97 9.19 13.46
N ILE A 157 27.72 8.93 13.05
CA ILE A 157 27.40 8.49 11.67
C ILE A 157 27.67 9.61 10.66
N TRP A 158 27.33 10.87 10.99
CA TRP A 158 27.55 12.03 10.13
C TRP A 158 29.03 12.26 9.84
N ASP A 159 29.88 12.19 10.88
CA ASP A 159 31.33 12.41 10.77
C ASP A 159 32.04 11.18 10.18
N GLY A 160 31.67 9.97 10.61
CA GLY A 160 32.29 8.73 10.15
C GLY A 160 31.83 8.26 8.76
N GLY A 161 30.65 8.68 8.31
CA GLY A 161 30.05 8.24 7.05
C GLY A 161 29.61 6.77 7.02
N GLU A 162 29.66 6.08 8.17
CA GLU A 162 29.32 4.66 8.28
C GLU A 162 27.86 4.47 8.75
N ILE A 163 26.97 4.13 7.83
CA ILE A 163 25.56 3.89 8.13
C ILE A 163 25.36 2.43 8.57
N PRO A 164 24.63 2.16 9.67
CA PRO A 164 24.31 0.80 10.07
C PRO A 164 23.60 0.02 8.96
N ALA A 165 24.04 -1.21 8.69
CA ALA A 165 23.47 -2.05 7.64
C ALA A 165 21.96 -2.32 7.83
N GLU A 166 21.49 -2.27 9.08
CA GLU A 166 20.07 -2.42 9.43
C GLU A 166 19.21 -1.28 8.91
N TRP A 167 19.73 -0.05 8.84
CA TRP A 167 19.01 1.12 8.32
C TRP A 167 18.82 1.06 6.81
N ASN A 168 19.62 0.25 6.12
CA ASN A 168 19.50 0.02 4.68
C ASN A 168 18.45 -1.07 4.34
N ARG A 169 17.72 -1.59 5.34
CA ARG A 169 16.66 -2.58 5.13
C ARG A 169 15.29 -1.90 5.14
N SER A 170 14.49 -2.12 4.11
CA SER A 170 13.10 -1.63 4.03
C SER A 170 12.13 -2.73 3.63
N THR A 171 10.91 -2.66 4.15
CA THR A 171 9.82 -3.57 3.81
C THR A 171 8.90 -2.88 2.81
N VAL A 172 8.77 -3.44 1.60
CA VAL A 172 7.88 -2.91 0.56
C VAL A 172 6.51 -3.57 0.68
N ILE A 173 5.48 -2.77 0.96
CA ILE A 173 4.08 -3.23 1.06
C ILE A 173 3.26 -2.53 -0.03
N PRO A 174 2.77 -3.25 -1.07
CA PRO A 174 1.92 -2.66 -2.09
C PRO A 174 0.55 -2.26 -1.51
N ILE A 175 0.22 -0.96 -1.56
CA ILE A 175 -1.09 -0.44 -1.11
C ILE A 175 -1.98 -0.15 -2.33
N PRO A 176 -3.18 -0.76 -2.43
CA PRO A 176 -4.10 -0.47 -3.53
C PRO A 176 -4.65 0.95 -3.42
N LYS A 177 -4.60 1.70 -4.52
CA LYS A 177 -5.18 3.06 -4.58
C LYS A 177 -6.71 3.02 -4.45
N PRO A 178 -7.33 3.97 -3.72
CA PRO A 178 -8.80 4.08 -3.60
C PRO A 178 -9.49 4.36 -4.94
#